data_AF-A0A2N2MRX7-F1
#
_entry.id   AF-A0A2N2MRX7-F1
#
_cell.length_a   1.000
_cell.length_b   1.000
_cell.length_c   1.000
_cell.angle_alpha   90.00
_cell.angle_beta   90.00
_cell.angle_gamma   90.00
#
_symmetry.space_group_name_H-M   'P 1'
#
loop_
_entity.id
_entity.type
_entity.pdbx_description
1 polymer ?
#
loop_
_entity_poly.entity_id
_entity_poly.type
_entity_poly.pdbx_seq_one_letter_code
_entity_poly.pdbx_strand_id
1 'polypeptide(L)'
;MKLSDTILDDELFREITHFFVEKSSESEEGDNPEFIKFYKLSLDKVSKESVETIIQMSGSPIERIFLGSLLLGSIKWFPYGIVIHQTYKDTNSELTEFRDYLDKFFEFIEWYKMKFGSFSAIDEYLNEQVKSKKMDKAERDFINRLMFRYVYLSLKDSWHMTLQPKFPDIIINGRSIRPDLLLWMPSDTTRKYIVECDGYEFHSNKDTFISDRARDRETQRLGYSTLRFSGSEIVKNVSGVATEVLHMLESDAEVSEL
;
A
#
# COMPACT_ATOMS: atom_id res chain seq x y z
N MET A 1 -9.72 23.86 -11.68
CA MET A 1 -8.46 23.51 -10.98
C MET A 1 -7.95 22.20 -11.56
N LYS A 2 -6.65 22.07 -11.85
CA LYS A 2 -6.12 20.79 -12.35
C LYS A 2 -5.96 19.83 -11.17
N LEU A 3 -6.12 18.53 -11.40
CA LEU A 3 -5.96 17.52 -10.36
C LEU A 3 -4.56 17.55 -9.73
N SER A 4 -3.52 17.85 -10.53
CA SER A 4 -2.15 18.06 -10.02
C SER A 4 -2.09 19.12 -8.94
N ASP A 5 -2.75 20.26 -9.17
CA ASP A 5 -2.74 21.40 -8.24
C ASP A 5 -3.48 21.03 -6.95
N THR A 6 -4.58 20.29 -7.07
CA THR A 6 -5.35 19.76 -5.95
C THR A 6 -4.55 18.78 -5.09
N ILE A 7 -3.75 17.89 -5.70
CA ILE A 7 -2.94 16.91 -4.96
C ILE A 7 -1.74 17.57 -4.25
N LEU A 8 -1.16 18.59 -4.89
CA LEU A 8 -0.03 19.33 -4.33
C LEU A 8 -0.45 20.26 -3.18
N ASP A 9 -1.69 20.71 -3.17
CA ASP A 9 -2.25 21.43 -2.04
C ASP A 9 -2.72 20.45 -0.96
N ASP A 10 -2.19 20.62 0.25
CA ASP A 10 -2.41 19.76 1.40
C ASP A 10 -3.87 19.69 1.85
N GLU A 11 -4.57 20.83 1.87
CA GLU A 11 -5.95 20.90 2.33
C GLU A 11 -6.87 20.31 1.26
N LEU A 12 -6.69 20.74 0.01
CA LEU A 12 -7.48 20.25 -1.12
C LEU A 12 -7.26 18.76 -1.38
N PHE A 13 -6.06 18.21 -1.13
CA PHE A 13 -5.81 16.78 -1.27
C PHE A 13 -6.56 15.96 -0.22
N ARG A 14 -6.67 16.46 1.02
CA ARG A 14 -7.49 15.83 2.07
C ARG A 14 -8.98 15.90 1.71
N GLU A 15 -9.45 17.05 1.24
CA GLU A 15 -10.84 17.26 0.83
C GLU A 15 -11.24 16.35 -0.33
N ILE A 16 -10.45 16.30 -1.41
CA ILE A 16 -10.76 15.46 -2.56
C ILE A 16 -10.70 13.97 -2.21
N THR A 17 -9.77 13.56 -1.34
CA THR A 17 -9.72 12.18 -0.86
C THR A 17 -10.98 11.83 -0.08
N HIS A 18 -11.41 12.68 0.84
CA HIS A 18 -12.65 12.47 1.58
C HIS A 18 -13.87 12.39 0.64
N PHE A 19 -13.94 13.24 -0.39
CA PHE A 19 -14.97 13.16 -1.42
C PHE A 19 -14.98 11.80 -2.14
N PHE A 20 -13.82 11.24 -2.49
CA PHE A 20 -13.73 9.91 -3.11
C PHE A 20 -14.18 8.80 -2.17
N VAL A 21 -13.86 8.89 -0.87
CA VAL A 21 -14.35 7.94 0.15
C VAL A 21 -15.88 7.99 0.26
N GLU A 22 -16.45 9.20 0.35
CA GLU A 22 -17.91 9.39 0.41
C GLU A 22 -18.57 8.74 -0.81
N LYS A 23 -18.09 9.05 -2.02
CA LYS A 23 -18.65 8.51 -3.27
C LYS A 23 -18.52 7.00 -3.39
N SER A 24 -17.40 6.42 -2.97
CA SER A 24 -17.17 4.98 -3.05
C SER A 24 -18.02 4.23 -2.00
N SER A 25 -18.28 4.85 -0.85
CA SER A 25 -19.20 4.31 0.16
C SER A 25 -20.67 4.38 -0.23
N GLU A 26 -21.07 5.39 -1.02
CA GLU A 26 -22.44 5.52 -1.55
C GLU A 26 -22.75 4.45 -2.62
N SER A 27 -21.74 3.99 -3.36
CA SER A 27 -21.88 2.94 -4.37
C SER A 27 -21.88 1.53 -3.81
N GLU A 28 -21.58 1.35 -2.52
CA GLU A 28 -21.55 0.04 -1.88
C GLU A 28 -22.98 -0.47 -1.64
N GLU A 29 -23.45 -1.38 -2.50
CA GLU A 29 -24.75 -2.04 -2.37
C GLU A 29 -24.66 -3.19 -1.36
N GLY A 30 -24.74 -2.86 -0.07
CA GLY A 30 -24.79 -3.83 1.02
C GLY A 30 -26.19 -4.00 1.62
N ASP A 31 -26.62 -5.24 1.85
CA ASP A 31 -27.89 -5.53 2.56
C ASP A 31 -27.87 -5.13 4.05
N ASN A 32 -26.69 -4.77 4.58
CA ASN A 32 -26.51 -4.43 5.99
C ASN A 32 -26.04 -2.97 6.18
N PRO A 33 -26.93 -2.07 6.66
CA PRO A 33 -26.59 -0.67 6.93
C PRO A 33 -25.43 -0.47 7.91
N GLU A 34 -25.27 -1.36 8.90
CA GLU A 34 -24.16 -1.27 9.86
C GLU A 34 -22.83 -1.62 9.20
N PHE A 35 -22.82 -2.55 8.23
CA PHE A 35 -21.63 -2.84 7.44
C PHE A 35 -21.23 -1.65 6.58
N ILE A 36 -22.17 -1.00 5.88
CA ILE A 36 -21.88 0.20 5.07
C ILE A 36 -21.27 1.32 5.94
N LYS A 37 -21.83 1.53 7.14
CA LYS A 37 -21.30 2.51 8.09
C LYS A 37 -19.89 2.15 8.56
N PHE A 38 -19.64 0.89 8.87
CA PHE A 38 -18.32 0.39 9.24
C PHE A 38 -17.31 0.50 8.10
N TYR A 39 -17.71 0.12 6.88
CA TYR A 39 -16.93 0.21 5.66
C TYR A 39 -16.48 1.65 5.40
N LYS A 40 -17.43 2.59 5.43
CA LYS A 40 -17.16 4.02 5.29
C LYS A 40 -16.17 4.53 6.33
N LEU A 41 -16.38 4.20 7.60
CA LEU A 41 -15.47 4.58 8.69
C LEU A 41 -14.06 4.02 8.46
N SER A 42 -13.98 2.78 8.00
CA SER A 42 -12.73 2.06 7.73
C SER A 42 -11.96 2.72 6.59
N LEU A 43 -12.64 2.94 5.45
CA LEU A 43 -12.08 3.55 4.27
C LEU A 43 -11.63 4.99 4.52
N ASP A 44 -12.43 5.77 5.27
CA ASP A 44 -12.06 7.14 5.69
C ASP A 44 -10.80 7.15 6.57
N LYS A 45 -10.74 6.26 7.56
CA LYS A 45 -9.59 6.16 8.47
C LYS A 45 -8.31 5.75 7.73
N VAL A 46 -8.37 4.73 6.89
CA VAL A 46 -7.23 4.24 6.10
C VAL A 46 -6.79 5.30 5.09
N SER A 47 -7.73 5.92 4.37
CA SER A 47 -7.40 6.93 3.35
C SER A 47 -6.77 8.19 3.96
N LYS A 48 -7.22 8.62 5.15
CA LYS A 48 -6.58 9.73 5.88
C LYS A 48 -5.13 9.41 6.25
N GLU A 49 -4.88 8.23 6.81
CA GLU A 49 -3.50 7.80 7.14
C GLU A 49 -2.62 7.72 5.88
N SER A 50 -3.19 7.24 4.78
CA SER A 50 -2.54 7.19 3.48
C SER A 50 -2.18 8.58 2.94
N VAL A 51 -3.09 9.55 3.01
CA VAL A 51 -2.83 10.95 2.61
C VAL A 51 -1.69 11.55 3.41
N GLU A 52 -1.72 11.43 4.75
CA GLU A 52 -0.64 11.95 5.60
C GLU A 52 0.70 11.30 5.27
N THR A 53 0.71 9.99 5.02
CA THR A 53 1.92 9.26 4.66
C THR A 53 2.49 9.76 3.32
N ILE A 54 1.65 9.95 2.30
CA ILE A 54 2.07 10.48 0.99
C ILE A 54 2.63 11.90 1.14
N ILE A 55 1.93 12.78 1.86
CA ILE A 55 2.36 14.17 2.08
C ILE A 55 3.74 14.22 2.75
N GLN A 56 3.95 13.37 3.77
CA GLN A 56 5.20 13.36 4.54
C GLN A 56 6.36 12.71 3.79
N MET A 57 6.09 11.72 2.93
CA MET A 57 7.13 10.88 2.35
C MET A 57 7.50 11.24 0.91
N SER A 58 6.62 11.88 0.15
CA SER A 58 6.91 12.21 -1.26
C SER A 58 8.18 13.06 -1.37
N GLY A 59 9.17 12.58 -2.11
CA GLY A 59 10.45 13.25 -2.33
C GLY A 59 10.42 14.32 -3.42
N SER A 60 9.37 14.35 -4.24
CA SER A 60 9.19 15.38 -5.27
C SER A 60 7.70 15.67 -5.55
N PRO A 61 7.37 16.83 -6.17
CA PRO A 61 6.01 17.10 -6.65
C PRO A 61 5.47 16.06 -7.63
N ILE A 62 6.33 15.51 -8.50
CA ILE A 62 5.94 14.48 -9.48
C ILE A 62 5.55 13.18 -8.78
N GLU A 63 6.38 12.72 -7.85
CA GLU A 63 6.10 11.56 -7.01
C GLU A 63 4.79 11.77 -6.23
N ARG A 64 4.59 12.95 -5.64
CA ARG A 64 3.35 13.28 -4.92
C ARG A 64 2.12 13.25 -5.81
N ILE A 65 2.19 13.82 -7.02
CA ILE A 65 1.10 13.77 -8.00
C ILE A 65 0.75 12.33 -8.37
N PHE A 66 1.77 11.51 -8.64
CA PHE A 66 1.58 10.09 -8.99
C PHE A 66 0.97 9.29 -7.84
N LEU A 67 1.55 9.38 -6.63
CA LEU A 67 1.05 8.67 -5.45
C LEU A 67 -0.37 9.11 -5.08
N GLY A 68 -0.64 10.41 -5.14
CA GLY A 68 -1.97 10.95 -4.86
C GLY A 68 -3.00 10.51 -5.88
N SER A 69 -2.67 10.50 -7.17
CA SER A 69 -3.60 10.01 -8.19
C SER A 69 -3.84 8.51 -8.10
N LEU A 70 -2.81 7.73 -7.76
CA LEU A 70 -2.92 6.29 -7.51
C LEU A 70 -3.80 6.00 -6.29
N LEU A 71 -3.64 6.74 -5.18
CA LEU A 71 -4.52 6.60 -4.01
C LEU A 71 -5.97 6.89 -4.37
N LEU A 72 -6.25 8.05 -4.98
CA LEU A 72 -7.62 8.43 -5.37
C LEU A 72 -8.24 7.42 -6.33
N GLY A 73 -7.48 6.96 -7.32
CA GLY A 73 -7.92 5.90 -8.23
C GLY A 73 -8.21 4.60 -7.47
N SER A 74 -7.34 4.19 -6.55
CA SER A 74 -7.50 2.94 -5.79
C SER A 74 -8.74 2.94 -4.90
N ILE A 75 -9.10 4.07 -4.28
CA ILE A 75 -10.31 4.19 -3.45
C ILE A 75 -11.57 3.90 -4.28
N LYS A 76 -11.56 4.32 -5.55
CA LYS A 76 -12.66 4.08 -6.49
C LYS A 76 -12.64 2.65 -7.05
N TRP A 77 -11.45 2.07 -7.27
CA TRP A 77 -11.28 0.84 -8.04
C TRP A 77 -11.29 -0.42 -7.18
N PHE A 78 -10.78 -0.34 -5.96
CA PHE A 78 -10.70 -1.45 -5.03
C PHE A 78 -11.57 -1.17 -3.80
N PRO A 79 -12.40 -2.12 -3.33
CA PRO A 79 -13.29 -1.92 -2.19
C PRO A 79 -12.56 -1.37 -0.95
N TYR A 80 -11.31 -1.75 -0.71
CA TYR A 80 -10.56 -1.26 0.46
C TYR A 80 -9.34 -0.40 0.09
N GLY A 81 -9.25 0.03 -1.17
CA GLY A 81 -8.10 0.73 -1.70
C GLY A 81 -6.80 -0.10 -1.64
N ILE A 82 -5.67 0.60 -1.68
CA ILE A 82 -4.33 0.03 -1.50
C ILE A 82 -3.83 0.35 -0.10
N VAL A 83 -3.30 -0.64 0.62
CA VAL A 83 -2.73 -0.43 1.96
C VAL A 83 -1.35 0.21 1.86
N ILE A 84 -1.19 1.42 2.40
CA ILE A 84 0.11 2.10 2.41
C ILE A 84 0.92 1.73 3.66
N HIS A 85 2.18 1.39 3.43
CA HIS A 85 3.23 1.14 4.40
C HIS A 85 4.30 2.23 4.31
N GLN A 86 4.90 2.52 5.46
CA GLN A 86 6.07 3.40 5.54
C GLN A 86 7.30 2.72 4.90
N THR A 87 8.39 3.48 4.77
CA THR A 87 9.64 3.02 4.13
C THR A 87 10.25 1.82 4.85
N TYR A 88 10.66 0.83 4.06
CA TYR A 88 11.52 -0.26 4.51
C TYR A 88 12.99 0.15 4.38
N LYS A 89 13.77 -0.12 5.42
CA LYS A 89 15.22 0.03 5.45
C LYS A 89 15.91 -1.11 4.69
N ASP A 90 15.33 -2.30 4.75
CA ASP A 90 15.70 -3.46 3.96
C ASP A 90 14.43 -4.16 3.48
N THR A 91 14.06 -3.89 2.24
CA THR A 91 12.80 -4.35 1.65
C THR A 91 12.69 -5.88 1.60
N ASN A 92 13.78 -6.60 1.34
CA ASN A 92 13.71 -8.06 1.21
C ASN A 92 13.47 -8.71 2.56
N SER A 93 14.24 -8.29 3.57
CA SER A 93 14.12 -8.79 4.93
C SER A 93 12.78 -8.41 5.54
N GLU A 94 12.36 -7.14 5.43
CA GLU A 94 11.11 -6.65 6.04
C GLU A 94 9.85 -7.25 5.39
N LEU A 95 9.84 -7.52 4.08
CA LEU A 95 8.74 -8.26 3.45
C LEU A 95 8.64 -9.71 3.93
N THR A 96 9.79 -10.36 4.11
CA THR A 96 9.85 -11.75 4.59
C THR A 96 9.35 -11.81 6.03
N GLU A 97 9.88 -10.94 6.89
CA GLU A 97 9.44 -10.80 8.28
C GLU A 97 7.94 -10.49 8.36
N PHE A 98 7.45 -9.55 7.56
CA PHE A 98 6.03 -9.21 7.53
C PHE A 98 5.15 -10.43 7.23
N ARG A 99 5.52 -11.23 6.21
CA ARG A 99 4.76 -12.44 5.83
C ARG A 99 4.82 -13.50 6.93
N ASP A 100 5.99 -13.75 7.49
CA ASP A 100 6.15 -14.68 8.62
C ASP A 100 5.31 -14.25 9.83
N TYR A 101 5.25 -12.94 10.11
CA TYR A 101 4.38 -12.41 11.17
C TYR A 101 2.90 -12.58 10.84
N LEU A 102 2.51 -12.36 9.58
CA LEU A 102 1.13 -12.50 9.15
C LEU A 102 0.67 -13.96 9.22
N ASP A 103 1.54 -14.92 8.88
CA ASP A 103 1.25 -16.35 8.99
C ASP A 103 1.05 -16.76 10.46
N LYS A 104 1.95 -16.36 11.36
CA LYS A 104 1.80 -16.58 12.82
C LYS A 104 0.54 -15.92 13.37
N PHE A 105 0.18 -14.75 12.86
CA PHE A 105 -1.06 -14.09 13.23
C PHE A 105 -2.27 -14.96 12.82
N PHE A 106 -2.31 -15.48 11.60
CA PHE A 106 -3.39 -16.38 11.18
C PHE A 106 -3.43 -17.70 11.96
N GLU A 107 -2.27 -18.27 12.32
CA GLU A 107 -2.21 -19.41 13.25
C GLU A 107 -2.87 -19.09 14.60
N PHE A 108 -2.59 -17.90 15.15
CA PHE A 108 -3.24 -17.43 16.37
C PHE A 108 -4.76 -17.26 16.21
N ILE A 109 -5.20 -16.71 15.07
CA ILE A 109 -6.63 -16.53 14.77
C ILE A 109 -7.35 -17.86 14.66
N GLU A 110 -6.77 -18.85 13.98
CA GLU A 110 -7.35 -20.19 13.87
C GLU A 110 -7.37 -20.90 15.22
N TRP A 111 -6.28 -20.83 15.99
CA TRP A 111 -6.27 -21.34 17.36
C TRP A 111 -7.36 -20.71 18.23
N TYR A 112 -7.51 -19.38 18.16
CA TYR A 112 -8.51 -18.65 18.94
C TYR A 112 -9.92 -19.10 18.55
N LYS A 113 -10.21 -19.16 17.25
CA LYS A 113 -11.49 -19.61 16.71
C LYS A 113 -11.82 -21.04 17.13
N MET A 114 -10.85 -21.96 17.07
CA MET A 114 -11.05 -23.35 17.54
C MET A 114 -11.36 -23.41 19.04
N LYS A 115 -10.70 -22.57 19.85
CA LYS A 115 -10.83 -22.59 21.30
C LYS A 115 -12.11 -21.93 21.81
N PHE A 116 -12.55 -20.85 21.17
CA PHE A 116 -13.66 -20.01 21.65
C PHE A 116 -14.90 -20.03 20.74
N GLY A 117 -14.81 -20.65 19.55
CA GLY A 117 -15.91 -20.84 18.60
C GLY A 117 -16.20 -19.63 17.69
N SER A 118 -15.93 -18.40 18.15
CA SER A 118 -16.12 -17.16 17.37
C SER A 118 -15.11 -16.08 17.79
N PHE A 119 -15.08 -14.96 17.06
CA PHE A 119 -14.24 -13.79 17.38
C PHE A 119 -14.89 -12.77 18.32
N SER A 120 -16.13 -13.02 18.79
CA SER A 120 -16.90 -12.00 19.51
C SER A 120 -16.29 -11.59 20.86
N ALA A 121 -15.41 -12.42 21.43
CA ALA A 121 -14.76 -12.17 22.72
C ALA A 121 -13.24 -11.88 22.60
N ILE A 122 -12.75 -11.59 21.38
CA ILE A 122 -11.30 -11.49 21.13
C ILE A 122 -10.71 -10.26 21.81
N ASP A 123 -11.44 -9.14 21.84
CA ASP A 123 -11.01 -7.93 22.53
C ASP A 123 -10.90 -8.14 24.04
N GLU A 124 -11.87 -8.80 24.67
CA GLU A 124 -11.80 -9.18 26.08
C GLU A 124 -10.61 -10.08 26.36
N TYR A 125 -10.37 -11.07 25.51
CA TYR A 125 -9.22 -11.97 25.64
C TYR A 125 -7.88 -11.21 25.58
N LEU A 126 -7.71 -10.34 24.59
CA LEU A 126 -6.49 -9.53 24.43
C LEU A 126 -6.31 -8.59 25.62
N ASN A 127 -7.39 -7.95 26.09
CA ASN A 127 -7.36 -7.10 27.28
C ASN A 127 -6.96 -7.89 28.55
N GLU A 128 -7.43 -9.13 28.71
CA GLU A 128 -7.00 -10.01 29.80
C GLU A 128 -5.52 -10.42 29.69
N GLN A 129 -4.98 -10.62 28.47
CA GLN A 129 -3.53 -10.85 28.29
C GLN A 129 -2.71 -9.65 28.77
N VAL A 130 -3.17 -8.42 28.47
CA VAL A 130 -2.53 -7.18 28.94
C VAL A 130 -2.61 -7.06 30.47
N LYS A 131 -3.81 -7.25 31.06
CA LYS A 131 -3.99 -7.22 32.52
C LYS A 131 -3.12 -8.24 33.24
N SER A 132 -2.97 -9.43 32.67
CA SER A 132 -2.13 -10.50 33.21
C SER A 132 -0.63 -10.36 32.88
N LYS A 133 -0.22 -9.28 32.22
CA LYS A 133 1.17 -8.97 31.80
C LYS A 133 1.79 -10.02 30.88
N LYS A 134 0.97 -10.79 30.17
CA LYS A 134 1.41 -11.75 29.14
C LYS A 134 1.61 -11.09 27.78
N MET A 135 1.08 -9.87 27.63
CA MET A 135 1.10 -9.05 26.43
C MET A 135 1.24 -7.60 26.88
N ASP A 136 1.95 -6.77 26.14
CA ASP A 136 1.96 -5.33 26.40
C ASP A 136 0.87 -4.60 25.61
N LYS A 137 0.64 -3.32 25.92
CA LYS A 137 -0.40 -2.53 25.24
C LYS A 137 -0.09 -2.33 23.75
N ALA A 138 1.18 -2.15 23.39
CA ALA A 138 1.56 -1.92 22.00
C ALA A 138 1.33 -3.17 21.15
N GLU A 139 1.65 -4.35 21.67
CA GLU A 139 1.35 -5.64 21.07
C GLU A 139 -0.16 -5.85 20.88
N ARG A 140 -0.97 -5.54 21.91
CA ARG A 140 -2.44 -5.59 21.79
C ARG A 140 -2.96 -4.68 20.68
N ASP A 141 -2.48 -3.43 20.65
CA ASP A 141 -2.90 -2.44 19.66
C ASP A 141 -2.44 -2.83 18.24
N PHE A 142 -1.30 -3.51 18.13
CA PHE A 142 -0.82 -4.10 16.88
C PHE A 142 -1.71 -5.25 16.41
N ILE A 143 -2.02 -6.23 17.27
CA ILE A 143 -2.93 -7.34 16.95
C ILE A 143 -4.30 -6.82 16.54
N ASN A 144 -4.84 -5.83 17.25
CA ASN A 144 -6.13 -5.23 16.90
C ASN A 144 -6.12 -4.61 15.48
N ARG A 145 -5.00 -4.02 15.08
CA ARG A 145 -4.81 -3.49 13.72
C ARG A 145 -4.75 -4.60 12.67
N LEU A 146 -4.08 -5.72 12.99
CA LEU A 146 -4.04 -6.89 12.11
C LEU A 146 -5.42 -7.55 11.98
N MET A 147 -6.16 -7.68 13.08
CA MET A 147 -7.56 -8.14 13.08
C MET A 147 -8.42 -7.31 12.14
N PHE A 148 -8.36 -6.00 12.32
CA PHE A 148 -9.09 -5.08 11.47
C PHE A 148 -8.74 -5.24 9.99
N ARG A 149 -7.45 -5.23 9.63
CA ARG A 149 -7.01 -5.29 8.23
C ARG A 149 -7.21 -6.66 7.59
N TYR A 150 -6.83 -7.74 8.26
CA TYR A 150 -6.69 -9.04 7.59
C TYR A 150 -7.80 -10.03 7.93
N VAL A 151 -8.57 -9.80 9.00
CA VAL A 151 -9.72 -10.65 9.35
C VAL A 151 -11.02 -9.98 8.94
N TYR A 152 -11.21 -8.70 9.24
CA TYR A 152 -12.47 -8.00 8.91
C TYR A 152 -12.54 -7.46 7.48
N LEU A 153 -11.41 -7.02 6.92
CA LEU A 153 -11.34 -6.47 5.56
C LEU A 153 -10.66 -7.43 4.56
N SER A 154 -10.21 -8.61 5.00
CA SER A 154 -9.58 -9.63 4.14
C SER A 154 -8.43 -9.13 3.26
N LEU A 155 -7.62 -8.17 3.76
CA LEU A 155 -6.58 -7.51 2.95
C LEU A 155 -5.34 -8.38 2.66
N LYS A 156 -5.37 -9.68 2.97
CA LYS A 156 -4.25 -10.58 2.71
C LYS A 156 -3.98 -10.72 1.20
N ASP A 157 -5.04 -10.71 0.41
CA ASP A 157 -5.03 -10.86 -1.05
C ASP A 157 -5.22 -9.51 -1.76
N SER A 158 -4.99 -8.40 -1.04
CA SER A 158 -5.07 -7.05 -1.56
C SER A 158 -3.69 -6.47 -1.84
N TRP A 159 -3.63 -5.51 -2.77
CA TRP A 159 -2.41 -4.79 -3.08
C TRP A 159 -1.98 -3.88 -1.92
N HIS A 160 -0.71 -3.98 -1.57
CA HIS A 160 -0.01 -3.14 -0.62
C HIS A 160 0.99 -2.25 -1.35
N MET A 161 1.27 -1.10 -0.76
CA MET A 161 2.16 -0.07 -1.29
C MET A 161 3.17 0.33 -0.23
N THR A 162 4.46 0.19 -0.50
CA THR A 162 5.55 0.67 0.34
C THR A 162 6.19 1.87 -0.32
N LEU A 163 6.22 3.02 0.36
CA LEU A 163 6.84 4.24 -0.17
C LEU A 163 8.34 4.26 0.10
N GLN A 164 9.12 4.67 -0.90
CA GLN A 164 10.57 4.80 -0.85
C GLN A 164 11.30 3.58 -0.25
N PRO A 165 11.01 2.34 -0.71
CA PRO A 165 11.66 1.12 -0.23
C PRO A 165 13.17 1.17 -0.49
N LYS A 166 13.98 0.62 0.41
CA LYS A 166 15.44 0.51 0.23
C LYS A 166 15.86 -0.92 -0.02
N PHE A 167 16.82 -1.11 -0.93
CA PHE A 167 17.43 -2.40 -1.22
C PHE A 167 18.94 -2.29 -0.94
N PRO A 168 19.38 -2.48 0.32
CA PRO A 168 20.77 -2.29 0.71
C PRO A 168 21.74 -3.22 -0.02
N ASP A 169 21.29 -4.41 -0.42
CA ASP A 169 22.12 -5.41 -1.09
C ASP A 169 22.29 -5.18 -2.60
N ILE A 170 21.50 -4.28 -3.20
CA ILE A 170 21.60 -3.95 -4.61
C ILE A 170 22.44 -2.68 -4.76
N ILE A 171 23.74 -2.87 -4.98
CA ILE A 171 24.70 -1.77 -5.10
C ILE A 171 24.98 -1.47 -6.58
N ILE A 172 24.58 -0.28 -7.04
CA ILE A 172 24.87 0.23 -8.38
C ILE A 172 25.74 1.48 -8.23
N ASN A 173 26.90 1.50 -8.89
CA ASN A 173 27.86 2.61 -8.81
C ASN A 173 28.22 3.02 -7.37
N GLY A 174 28.33 2.04 -6.47
CA GLY A 174 28.70 2.24 -5.07
C GLY A 174 27.57 2.76 -4.17
N ARG A 175 26.32 2.78 -4.64
CA ARG A 175 25.15 3.19 -3.86
C ARG A 175 24.06 2.12 -3.89
N SER A 176 23.39 1.91 -2.76
CA SER A 176 22.18 1.11 -2.70
C SER A 176 21.05 1.79 -3.46
N ILE A 177 20.17 1.02 -4.08
CA ILE A 177 19.00 1.59 -4.76
C ILE A 177 17.88 1.90 -3.75
N ARG A 178 17.08 2.92 -4.07
CA ARG A 178 15.86 3.30 -3.37
C ARG A 178 14.83 3.73 -4.41
N PRO A 179 13.98 2.81 -4.89
CA PRO A 179 12.85 3.18 -5.74
C PRO A 179 11.87 4.12 -5.05
N ASP A 180 10.99 4.77 -5.82
CA ASP A 180 9.96 5.65 -5.26
C ASP A 180 8.83 4.84 -4.60
N LEU A 181 8.48 3.70 -5.20
CA LEU A 181 7.35 2.89 -4.79
C LEU A 181 7.60 1.39 -5.02
N LEU A 182 7.10 0.57 -4.11
CA LEU A 182 6.90 -0.86 -4.30
C LEU A 182 5.43 -1.24 -4.08
N LEU A 183 4.82 -1.88 -5.06
CA LEU A 183 3.53 -2.55 -4.94
C LEU A 183 3.75 -4.05 -4.75
N TRP A 184 3.02 -4.67 -3.83
CA TRP A 184 3.19 -6.09 -3.51
C TRP A 184 1.92 -6.67 -2.88
N MET A 185 1.81 -8.00 -2.84
CA MET A 185 0.70 -8.69 -2.18
C MET A 185 1.21 -9.53 -1.01
N PRO A 186 0.57 -9.50 0.17
CA PRO A 186 0.98 -10.34 1.30
C PRO A 186 0.96 -11.83 1.00
N SER A 187 -0.12 -12.33 0.41
CA SER A 187 -0.29 -13.76 0.09
C SER A 187 0.56 -14.27 -1.07
N ASP A 188 1.04 -13.39 -1.96
CA ASP A 188 1.78 -13.79 -3.15
C ASP A 188 3.19 -13.17 -3.20
N THR A 189 4.20 -14.02 -3.14
CA THR A 189 5.62 -13.62 -3.19
C THR A 189 6.12 -13.27 -4.59
N THR A 190 5.37 -13.63 -5.63
CA THR A 190 5.68 -13.40 -7.04
C THR A 190 5.15 -12.06 -7.54
N ARG A 191 4.09 -11.54 -6.91
CA ARG A 191 3.48 -10.24 -7.22
C ARG A 191 4.20 -9.11 -6.54
N LYS A 192 5.15 -8.51 -7.24
CA LYS A 192 5.89 -7.35 -6.76
C LYS A 192 6.37 -6.45 -7.90
N TYR A 193 5.91 -5.19 -7.85
CA TYR A 193 6.18 -4.16 -8.84
C TYR A 193 6.92 -2.99 -8.21
N ILE A 194 8.10 -2.70 -8.71
CA ILE A 194 8.79 -1.45 -8.44
C ILE A 194 8.23 -0.38 -9.40
N VAL A 195 7.93 0.79 -8.87
CA VAL A 195 7.51 1.94 -9.67
C VAL A 195 8.46 3.11 -9.43
N GLU A 196 8.88 3.74 -10.51
CA GLU A 196 9.82 4.87 -10.52
C GLU A 196 9.16 6.05 -11.25
N CYS A 197 9.22 7.22 -10.64
CA CYS A 197 8.71 8.49 -11.13
C CYS A 197 9.89 9.36 -11.61
N ASP A 198 10.25 9.21 -12.88
CA ASP A 198 11.45 9.83 -13.45
C ASP A 198 11.23 11.35 -13.69
N GLY A 199 11.69 12.18 -12.77
CA GLY A 199 11.67 13.64 -12.90
C GLY A 199 12.52 14.14 -14.08
N TYR A 200 11.97 15.03 -14.90
CA TYR A 200 12.62 15.56 -16.12
C TYR A 200 13.93 16.34 -15.85
N GLU A 201 14.18 16.80 -14.62
CA GLU A 201 15.37 17.59 -14.27
C GLU A 201 16.68 16.80 -14.25
N PHE A 202 16.64 15.47 -14.38
CA PHE A 202 17.85 14.67 -14.53
C PHE A 202 18.17 14.48 -16.01
N HIS A 203 19.04 15.35 -16.53
CA HIS A 203 19.64 15.18 -17.85
C HIS A 203 20.10 13.72 -18.03
N SER A 204 19.44 13.03 -18.96
CA SER A 204 19.66 11.65 -19.35
C SER A 204 21.03 11.49 -20.00
N ASN A 205 22.07 11.53 -19.18
CA ASN A 205 23.40 11.17 -19.62
C ASN A 205 23.47 9.63 -19.76
N LYS A 206 24.42 9.19 -20.59
CA LYS A 206 24.65 7.77 -20.88
C LYS A 206 24.86 6.94 -19.61
N ASP A 207 25.45 7.52 -18.58
CA ASP A 207 25.77 6.83 -17.34
C ASP A 207 24.53 6.54 -16.49
N THR A 208 23.58 7.49 -16.42
CA THR A 208 22.25 7.28 -15.80
C THR A 208 21.51 6.14 -16.50
N PHE A 209 21.50 6.13 -17.83
CA PHE A 209 20.87 5.05 -18.59
C PHE A 209 21.49 3.67 -18.30
N ILE A 210 22.82 3.59 -18.25
CA ILE A 210 23.53 2.34 -17.94
C ILE A 210 23.22 1.90 -16.49
N SER A 211 23.25 2.83 -15.55
CA SER A 211 22.94 2.60 -14.13
C SER A 211 21.52 2.08 -13.94
N ASP A 212 20.55 2.70 -14.63
CA ASP A 212 19.15 2.31 -14.59
C ASP A 212 18.92 0.91 -15.14
N ARG A 213 19.55 0.58 -16.27
CA ARG A 213 19.49 -0.77 -16.82
C ARG A 213 20.16 -1.81 -15.93
N ALA A 214 21.20 -1.44 -15.19
CA ALA A 214 21.84 -2.33 -14.22
C ALA A 214 20.92 -2.58 -13.03
N ARG A 215 20.29 -1.52 -12.50
CA ARG A 215 19.27 -1.60 -11.45
C ARG A 215 18.12 -2.51 -11.86
N ASP A 216 17.51 -2.27 -13.03
CA ASP A 216 16.37 -3.06 -13.53
C ASP A 216 16.71 -4.55 -13.66
N ARG A 217 17.92 -4.89 -14.10
CA ARG A 217 18.36 -6.29 -14.18
C ARG A 217 18.50 -6.94 -12.81
N GLU A 218 19.07 -6.23 -11.84
CA GLU A 218 19.23 -6.77 -10.49
C GLU A 218 17.88 -6.93 -9.78
N THR A 219 16.97 -5.97 -9.90
CA THR A 219 15.62 -6.09 -9.34
C THR A 219 14.82 -7.20 -10.04
N GLN A 220 14.93 -7.32 -11.36
CA GLN A 220 14.30 -8.40 -12.12
C GLN A 220 14.83 -9.78 -11.71
N ARG A 221 16.15 -9.91 -11.45
CA ARG A 221 16.76 -11.15 -10.95
C ARG A 221 16.17 -11.59 -9.61
N LEU A 222 15.70 -10.65 -8.80
CA LEU A 222 15.00 -10.91 -7.53
C LEU A 222 13.49 -11.10 -7.71
N GLY A 223 12.98 -11.08 -8.95
CA GLY A 223 11.58 -11.30 -9.29
C GLY A 223 10.71 -10.04 -9.22
N TYR A 224 11.30 -8.83 -9.22
CA TYR A 224 10.54 -7.59 -9.32
C TYR A 224 10.32 -7.19 -10.78
N SER A 225 9.09 -6.83 -11.11
CA SER A 225 8.78 -6.12 -12.34
C SER A 225 8.93 -4.62 -12.11
N THR A 226 9.42 -3.86 -13.10
CA THR A 226 9.66 -2.42 -12.96
C THR A 226 8.80 -1.62 -13.93
N LEU A 227 8.10 -0.61 -13.41
CA LEU A 227 7.36 0.40 -14.18
C LEU A 227 8.05 1.74 -14.02
N ARG A 228 8.18 2.48 -15.12
CA ARG A 228 8.81 3.80 -15.13
C ARG A 228 7.87 4.78 -15.80
N PHE A 229 7.58 5.87 -15.12
CA PHE A 229 6.76 6.95 -15.64
C PHE A 229 7.59 8.23 -15.65
N SER A 230 7.74 8.86 -16.81
CA SER A 230 8.37 10.17 -16.87
C SER A 230 7.50 11.23 -16.21
N GLY A 231 8.11 12.27 -15.65
CA GLY A 231 7.39 13.41 -15.09
C GLY A 231 6.48 14.09 -16.12
N SER A 232 6.86 14.06 -17.41
CA SER A 232 5.99 14.54 -18.49
C SER A 232 4.75 13.68 -18.69
N GLU A 233 4.84 12.35 -18.58
CA GLU A 233 3.69 11.46 -18.66
C GLU A 233 2.74 11.70 -17.49
N ILE A 234 3.30 11.77 -16.27
CA ILE A 234 2.56 12.01 -15.03
C ILE A 234 1.80 13.34 -15.10
N VAL A 235 2.47 14.43 -15.48
CA VAL A 235 1.84 15.77 -15.54
C VAL A 235 0.83 15.89 -16.67
N LYS A 236 1.11 15.27 -17.83
CA LYS A 236 0.23 15.35 -19.00
C LYS A 236 -1.09 14.60 -18.77
N ASN A 237 -1.06 13.48 -18.04
CA ASN A 237 -2.24 12.66 -17.80
C ASN A 237 -2.23 12.01 -16.40
N VAL A 238 -2.40 12.85 -15.37
CA VAL A 238 -2.34 12.48 -13.95
C VAL A 238 -3.23 11.28 -13.60
N SER A 239 -4.48 11.27 -14.07
CA SER A 239 -5.39 10.15 -13.82
C SER A 239 -5.07 8.94 -14.69
N GLY A 240 -4.64 9.14 -15.94
CA GLY A 240 -4.34 8.04 -16.85
C GLY A 240 -3.20 7.15 -16.39
N VAL A 241 -2.12 7.72 -15.84
CA VAL A 241 -0.99 6.92 -15.30
C VAL A 241 -1.42 6.08 -14.10
N ALA A 242 -2.30 6.60 -13.24
CA ALA A 242 -2.87 5.83 -12.15
C ALA A 242 -3.79 4.72 -12.66
N THR A 243 -4.68 5.03 -13.62
CA THR A 243 -5.55 4.02 -14.25
C THR A 243 -4.75 2.89 -14.90
N GLU A 244 -3.64 3.20 -15.57
CA GLU A 244 -2.77 2.19 -16.18
C GLU A 244 -2.22 1.20 -15.14
N VAL A 245 -1.73 1.70 -14.01
CA VAL A 245 -1.28 0.86 -12.90
C VAL A 245 -2.44 0.04 -12.35
N LEU A 246 -3.58 0.67 -12.05
CA LEU A 246 -4.72 -0.01 -11.44
C LEU A 246 -5.28 -1.14 -12.32
N HIS A 247 -5.40 -0.93 -13.65
CA HIS A 247 -5.82 -1.99 -14.58
C HIS A 247 -4.87 -3.18 -14.59
N MET A 248 -3.56 -2.93 -14.49
CA MET A 248 -2.57 -4.01 -14.43
C MET A 248 -2.66 -4.76 -13.10
N LEU A 249 -2.83 -4.05 -11.98
CA LEU A 249 -3.04 -4.66 -10.67
C LEU A 249 -4.32 -5.52 -10.62
N GLU A 250 -5.40 -5.07 -11.26
CA GLU A 250 -6.66 -5.81 -11.39
C GLU A 250 -6.50 -7.05 -12.29
N SER A 251 -5.89 -6.89 -13.47
CA SER A 251 -5.65 -8.00 -14.39
C SER A 251 -4.82 -9.12 -13.74
N ASP A 252 -3.82 -8.74 -12.95
CA ASP A 252 -3.03 -9.69 -12.17
C ASP A 252 -3.85 -10.36 -11.06
N ALA A 253 -4.72 -9.61 -10.37
CA ALA A 253 -5.63 -10.14 -9.35
C ALA A 253 -6.49 -11.27 -9.90
N GLU A 254 -7.15 -11.06 -11.04
CA GLU A 254 -8.07 -12.01 -11.67
C GLU A 254 -7.40 -13.32 -12.12
N VAL A 255 -6.15 -13.26 -12.59
CA VAL A 255 -5.40 -14.47 -13.03
C VAL A 255 -5.15 -15.45 -11.88
N SER A 256 -5.28 -15.02 -10.61
CA SER A 256 -5.11 -15.90 -9.44
C SER A 256 -6.31 -16.77 -9.10
N GLU A 257 -7.50 -16.43 -9.62
CA GLU A 257 -8.76 -17.12 -9.29
C GLU A 257 -9.09 -18.25 -10.28
N LEU A 258 -8.24 -18.48 -11.29
CA LEU A 258 -8.34 -19.53 -12.31
C LEU A 258 -7.37 -20.69 -12.05
#